data_AF-A0A512J5U9-F1
#
_entry.id   AF-A0A512J5U9-F1
#
_cell.length_a   1.000
_cell.length_b   1.000
_cell.length_c   1.000
_cell.angle_alpha   90.00
_cell.angle_beta   90.00
_cell.angle_gamma   90.00
#
_symmetry.space_group_name_H-M   'P 1'
#
loop_
_entity.id
_entity.type
_entity.pdbx_description
1 polymer ?
#
loop_
_entity_poly.entity_id
_entity_poly.type
_entity_poly.pdbx_seq_one_letter_code
_entity_poly.pdbx_strand_id
1 'polypeptide(L)'
;MSKGFKPRPEQLETVAELTTRLAEQAMAEMMSRRPVSEETVRSLADGVLILDENAHPIPRLALDVLMRIHRERASGSLPTDPDAGSVPAPETDADERSEVLSAGHKVLRLFRSFRPRSGR
;
A
#
# COMPACT_ATOMS: atom_id res chain seq x y z
N MET A 1 -2.40 21.64 -23.79
CA MET A 1 -2.07 20.24 -24.16
C MET A 1 -0.97 19.75 -23.24
N SER A 2 -1.32 19.17 -22.08
CA SER A 2 -0.33 18.68 -21.12
C SER A 2 0.21 17.35 -21.63
N LYS A 3 1.46 17.34 -22.12
CA LYS A 3 2.17 16.13 -22.53
C LYS A 3 2.11 15.15 -21.37
N GLY A 4 1.46 14.01 -21.55
CA GLY A 4 1.43 12.94 -20.55
C GLY A 4 2.87 12.57 -20.21
N PHE A 5 3.31 12.95 -19.01
CA PHE A 5 4.65 12.65 -18.54
C PHE A 5 4.70 11.17 -18.20
N LYS A 6 5.07 10.35 -19.18
CA LYS A 6 5.45 8.96 -18.90
C LYS A 6 6.79 9.00 -18.16
N PRO A 7 6.87 8.53 -16.91
CA PRO A 7 8.13 8.50 -16.19
C PRO A 7 9.15 7.66 -16.94
N ARG A 8 10.41 8.08 -16.87
CA ARG A 8 11.53 7.31 -17.43
C ARG A 8 11.73 6.02 -16.62
N PRO A 9 12.25 4.94 -17.21
CA PRO A 9 12.53 3.71 -16.48
C PRO A 9 13.43 3.94 -15.26
N GLU A 10 14.45 4.78 -15.37
CA GLU A 10 15.33 5.19 -14.26
C GLU A 10 14.57 5.83 -13.08
N GLN A 11 13.50 6.58 -13.38
CA GLN A 11 12.65 7.19 -12.35
C GLN A 11 11.79 6.13 -11.66
N LEU A 12 11.30 5.13 -12.41
CA LEU A 12 10.54 4.02 -11.84
C LEU A 12 11.42 3.13 -10.96
N GLU A 13 12.68 2.90 -11.35
CA GLU A 13 13.66 2.21 -10.49
C GLU A 13 13.90 2.98 -9.20
N THR A 14 14.06 4.31 -9.29
CA THR A 14 14.20 5.18 -8.11
C THR A 14 12.97 5.08 -7.20
N VAL A 15 11.77 5.11 -7.79
CA VAL A 15 10.52 4.94 -7.02
C VAL A 15 10.45 3.56 -6.37
N ALA A 16 10.86 2.50 -7.07
CA ALA A 16 10.88 1.15 -6.50
C ALA A 16 11.87 1.03 -5.34
N GLU A 17 13.04 1.65 -5.44
CA GLU A 17 14.02 1.70 -4.36
C GLU A 17 13.47 2.47 -3.15
N LEU A 18 12.91 3.66 -3.36
CA LEU A 18 12.29 4.47 -2.30
C LEU A 18 11.12 3.74 -1.63
N THR A 19 10.28 3.06 -2.42
CA THR A 19 9.16 2.25 -1.93
C THR A 19 9.67 1.09 -1.07
N THR A 20 10.79 0.47 -1.45
CA THR A 20 11.43 -0.59 -0.65
C THR A 20 11.93 -0.04 0.69
N ARG A 21 12.65 1.10 0.68
CA ARG A 21 13.15 1.73 1.90
C ARG A 21 12.01 2.17 2.83
N LEU A 22 10.91 2.68 2.29
CA LEU A 22 9.72 3.01 3.08
C LEU A 22 9.10 1.76 3.72
N ALA A 23 9.05 0.64 3.00
CA ALA A 23 8.57 -0.62 3.53
C ALA A 23 9.46 -1.14 4.67
N GLU A 24 10.78 -1.06 4.52
CA GLU A 24 11.76 -1.41 5.54
C GLU A 24 11.61 -0.54 6.79
N GLN A 25 11.46 0.78 6.62
CA GLN A 25 11.23 1.71 7.73
C GLN A 25 9.93 1.38 8.47
N ALA A 26 8.83 1.18 7.73
CA ALA A 26 7.55 0.80 8.33
C ALA A 26 7.65 -0.50 9.12
N MET A 27 8.33 -1.53 8.59
CA MET A 27 8.59 -2.75 9.34
C MET A 27 9.42 -2.51 10.60
N ALA A 28 10.46 -1.68 10.54
CA ALA A 28 11.29 -1.37 11.70
C ALA A 28 10.49 -0.67 12.80
N GLU A 29 9.58 0.24 12.43
CA GLU A 29 8.63 0.87 13.34
C GLU A 29 7.71 -0.17 14.00
N MET A 30 7.13 -1.08 13.20
CA MET A 30 6.27 -2.17 13.70
C MET A 30 7.03 -3.11 14.66
N MET A 31 8.26 -3.52 14.30
CA MET A 31 9.11 -4.36 15.15
C MET A 31 9.45 -3.67 16.47
N SER A 32 9.59 -2.35 16.44
CA SER A 32 9.81 -1.52 17.63
C SER A 32 8.53 -1.27 18.43
N ARG A 33 7.40 -1.89 18.06
CA ARG A 33 6.06 -1.65 18.64
C ARG A 33 5.65 -0.17 18.59
N ARG A 34 6.17 0.56 17.61
CA ARG A 34 5.77 1.93 17.33
C ARG A 34 4.67 1.91 16.29
N PRO A 35 3.66 2.81 16.41
CA PRO A 35 2.68 2.96 15.35
C PRO A 35 3.37 3.47 14.09
N VAL A 36 3.10 2.82 12.95
CA VAL A 36 3.54 3.33 11.66
C VAL A 36 2.77 4.59 11.34
N SER A 37 3.48 5.67 10.98
CA SER A 37 2.81 6.94 10.70
C SER A 37 1.88 6.84 9.48
N GLU A 38 0.73 7.53 9.52
CA GLU A 38 -0.19 7.61 8.37
C GLU A 38 0.50 8.13 7.11
N GLU A 39 1.45 9.05 7.26
CA GLU A 39 2.25 9.59 6.16
C GLU A 39 3.14 8.51 5.53
N THR A 40 3.76 7.66 6.33
CA THR A 40 4.56 6.51 5.86
C THR A 40 3.67 5.53 5.08
N VAL A 41 2.48 5.22 5.60
CA VAL A 41 1.53 4.32 4.92
C VAL A 41 1.06 4.90 3.59
N ARG A 42 0.74 6.20 3.57
CA ARG A 42 0.29 6.89 2.35
C ARG A 42 1.40 6.96 1.31
N SER A 43 2.62 7.33 1.72
CA SER A 43 3.78 7.41 0.82
C SER A 43 4.14 6.04 0.25
N LEU A 44 4.03 4.99 1.05
CA LEU A 44 4.23 3.62 0.60
C LEU A 44 3.16 3.19 -0.41
N ALA A 45 1.89 3.50 -0.14
CA ALA A 45 0.78 3.22 -1.06
C ALA A 45 0.91 3.99 -2.37
N ASP A 46 1.31 5.26 -2.33
CA ASP A 46 1.54 6.10 -3.51
C ASP A 46 2.68 5.53 -4.37
N GLY A 47 3.79 5.11 -3.76
CA GLY A 47 4.91 4.46 -4.48
C GLY A 47 4.46 3.18 -5.19
N VAL A 48 3.72 2.32 -4.48
CA VAL A 48 3.14 1.09 -5.06
C VAL A 48 2.20 1.40 -6.22
N LEU A 49 1.34 2.41 -6.09
CA LEU A 49 0.42 2.83 -7.16
C LEU A 49 1.16 3.37 -8.39
N ILE A 50 2.21 4.17 -8.21
CA ILE A 50 3.02 4.69 -9.33
C ILE A 50 3.65 3.53 -10.11
N LEU A 51 4.16 2.50 -9.42
CA LEU A 51 4.74 1.33 -10.06
C LEU A 51 3.68 0.51 -10.80
N ASP A 52 2.53 0.28 -10.17
CA ASP A 52 1.39 -0.43 -10.78
C ASP A 52 0.87 0.27 -12.04
N GLU A 53 0.63 1.59 -11.97
CA GLU A 53 0.16 2.41 -13.11
C GLU A 53 1.12 2.37 -14.31
N ASN A 54 2.41 2.11 -14.07
CA ASN A 54 3.45 2.02 -15.09
C ASN A 54 3.87 0.58 -15.43
N ALA A 55 3.13 -0.43 -14.94
CA ALA A 55 3.43 -1.85 -15.11
C ALA A 55 4.86 -2.24 -14.69
N HIS A 56 5.40 -1.52 -13.70
CA HIS A 56 6.71 -1.78 -13.13
C HIS A 56 6.59 -2.79 -11.99
N PRO A 57 7.58 -3.69 -11.79
CA PRO A 57 7.57 -4.60 -10.66
C PRO A 57 7.46 -3.85 -9.33
N ILE A 58 6.49 -4.29 -8.52
CA ILE A 58 6.23 -3.78 -7.18
C ILE A 58 7.10 -4.57 -6.19
N PRO A 59 7.84 -3.90 -5.29
CA PRO A 59 8.57 -4.58 -4.22
C PRO A 59 7.63 -5.42 -3.36
N ARG A 60 7.92 -6.72 -3.21
CA ARG A 60 7.09 -7.65 -2.39
C ARG A 60 6.91 -7.15 -0.96
N LEU A 61 7.98 -6.61 -0.39
CA LEU A 61 8.00 -6.07 0.96
C LEU A 61 6.97 -4.95 1.16
N ALA A 62 6.79 -4.08 0.17
CA ALA A 62 5.82 -3.00 0.23
C ALA A 62 4.39 -3.52 0.28
N LEU A 63 4.08 -4.56 -0.52
CA LEU A 63 2.78 -5.22 -0.50
C LEU A 63 2.53 -5.92 0.85
N ASP A 64 3.52 -6.65 1.36
CA ASP A 64 3.42 -7.36 2.64
C ASP A 64 3.16 -6.40 3.80
N VAL A 65 3.87 -5.27 3.83
CA VAL A 65 3.68 -4.21 4.84
C VAL A 65 2.29 -3.61 4.74
N LEU A 66 1.84 -3.19 3.55
CA LEU A 66 0.50 -2.60 3.37
C LEU A 66 -0.61 -3.58 3.77
N MET A 67 -0.49 -4.86 3.40
CA MET A 67 -1.44 -5.90 3.82
C MET A 67 -1.46 -6.08 5.33
N ARG A 68 -0.29 -6.08 5.98
CA ARG A 68 -0.19 -6.24 7.43
C ARG A 68 -0.82 -5.06 8.16
N ILE A 69 -0.50 -3.83 7.75
CA ILE A 69 -1.08 -2.61 8.34
C ILE A 69 -2.61 -2.61 8.18
N HIS A 70 -3.12 -3.00 7.01
CA HIS A 70 -4.56 -3.12 6.79
C HIS A 70 -5.21 -4.14 7.74
N ARG A 71 -4.59 -5.31 7.93
CA ARG A 71 -5.07 -6.34 8.88
C ARG A 71 -5.06 -5.83 10.33
N GLU A 72 -3.99 -5.16 10.74
CA GLU A 72 -3.87 -4.62 12.11
C GLU A 72 -4.96 -3.56 12.39
N ARG A 73 -5.26 -2.68 11.42
CA ARG A 73 -6.37 -1.72 11.54
C ARG A 73 -7.75 -2.38 11.55
N ALA A 74 -7.99 -3.36 10.68
CA ALA A 74 -9.26 -4.09 10.63
C ALA A 74 -9.54 -4.89 11.92
N SER A 75 -8.48 -5.37 12.59
CA SER A 75 -8.59 -6.08 13.86
C SER A 75 -8.83 -5.17 15.08
N GLY A 76 -8.89 -3.85 14.91
CA GLY A 76 -9.06 -2.88 16.01
C GLY A 76 -7.84 -2.76 16.92
N SER A 77 -6.67 -3.25 16.50
CA SER A 77 -5.43 -3.25 17.29
C SER A 77 -4.70 -1.90 17.27
N LEU A 78 -5.17 -0.95 16.46
CA LEU A 78 -4.71 0.45 16.40
C LEU A 78 -5.91 1.36 16.70
N PRO A 79 -5.77 2.39 17.56
CA PRO A 79 -6.84 3.35 17.77
C PRO A 79 -7.06 4.12 16.46
N THR A 80 -8.16 3.86 15.78
CA THR A 80 -8.65 4.64 14.64
C THR A 80 -10.03 5.15 15.00
N ASP A 81 -10.24 6.45 14.86
CA ASP A 81 -11.51 7.14 15.01
C ASP A 81 -12.65 6.38 14.30
N PRO A 82 -13.83 6.22 14.91
CA PRO A 82 -14.91 5.36 14.40
C PRO A 82 -15.71 5.93 13.22
N ASP A 83 -15.25 6.98 12.53
CA ASP A 83 -16.02 7.65 11.47
C ASP A 83 -15.40 7.50 10.07
N ALA A 84 -15.20 6.26 9.62
CA ALA A 84 -14.96 5.99 8.21
C ALA A 84 -15.46 4.58 7.86
N GLY A 85 -16.75 4.50 7.51
CA GLY A 85 -17.35 3.48 6.65
C GLY A 85 -16.97 2.02 6.94
N SER A 86 -17.88 1.29 7.59
CA SER A 86 -17.85 -0.18 7.67
C SER A 86 -17.50 -0.83 6.32
N VAL A 87 -16.43 -1.61 6.30
CA VAL A 87 -16.13 -2.58 5.23
C VAL A 87 -16.00 -3.95 5.91
N PRO A 88 -16.68 -5.02 5.43
CA PRO A 88 -16.73 -6.29 6.14
C PRO A 88 -15.35 -6.95 6.21
N ALA A 89 -15.05 -7.51 7.37
CA ALA A 89 -13.88 -8.35 7.60
C ALA A 89 -13.91 -9.56 6.65
N PRO A 90 -12.77 -9.95 6.04
CA PRO A 90 -12.72 -11.23 5.34
C PRO A 90 -12.72 -12.34 6.40
N GLU A 91 -13.80 -13.12 6.42
CA GLU A 91 -13.87 -14.38 7.14
C GLU A 91 -12.87 -15.39 6.58
N THR A 92 -12.52 -16.30 7.48
CA THR A 92 -11.44 -17.28 7.54
C THR A 92 -11.33 -18.27 6.36
N ASP A 93 -10.13 -18.85 6.26
CA ASP A 93 -9.79 -20.22 5.79
C ASP A 93 -9.31 -20.44 4.33
N ALA A 94 -8.08 -21.01 4.29
CA ALA A 94 -7.47 -21.84 3.24
C ALA A 94 -7.11 -21.22 1.86
N ASP A 95 -5.84 -20.81 1.68
CA ASP A 95 -4.89 -21.33 0.65
C ASP A 95 -3.61 -20.45 0.62
N GLU A 96 -2.63 -20.77 1.48
CA GLU A 96 -1.32 -20.10 1.53
C GLU A 96 -0.47 -20.48 0.30
N ARG A 97 -0.67 -19.80 -0.83
CA ARG A 97 0.39 -19.42 -1.80
C ARG A 97 -0.17 -18.71 -3.04
N SER A 98 -1.42 -18.94 -3.43
CA SER A 98 -2.00 -18.30 -4.61
C SER A 98 -2.75 -16.99 -4.31
N GLU A 99 -3.18 -16.76 -3.08
CA GLU A 99 -3.95 -15.57 -2.69
C GLU A 99 -3.11 -14.30 -2.52
N VAL A 100 -1.80 -14.40 -2.29
CA VAL A 100 -0.95 -13.23 -1.99
C VAL A 100 -0.95 -12.22 -3.16
N LEU A 101 -1.00 -12.72 -4.40
CA LEU A 101 -1.07 -11.89 -5.60
C LEU A 101 -2.47 -11.29 -5.85
N SER A 102 -3.53 -11.98 -5.43
CA SER A 102 -4.93 -11.56 -5.58
C SER A 102 -5.34 -10.57 -4.49
N ALA A 103 -4.94 -10.82 -3.24
CA ALA A 103 -5.11 -9.91 -2.12
C ALA A 103 -4.34 -8.60 -2.35
N GLY A 104 -3.11 -8.68 -2.86
CA GLY A 104 -2.33 -7.50 -3.27
C GLY A 104 -3.08 -6.63 -4.27
N HIS A 105 -3.69 -7.23 -5.31
CA HIS A 105 -4.51 -6.52 -6.29
C HIS A 105 -5.79 -5.91 -5.71
N LYS A 106 -6.44 -6.58 -4.74
CA LYS A 106 -7.63 -6.05 -4.05
C LYS A 106 -7.26 -4.84 -3.19
N VAL A 107 -6.14 -4.91 -2.47
CA VAL A 107 -5.61 -3.82 -1.66
C VAL A 107 -5.20 -2.63 -2.55
N LEU A 108 -4.53 -2.88 -3.67
CA LEU A 108 -4.24 -1.88 -4.70
C LEU A 108 -5.51 -1.18 -5.21
N ARG A 109 -6.59 -1.94 -5.52
CA ARG A 109 -7.88 -1.35 -5.92
C ARG A 109 -8.49 -0.48 -4.82
N LEU A 110 -8.35 -0.89 -3.56
CA LEU A 110 -8.84 -0.14 -2.42
C LEU A 110 -8.10 1.19 -2.28
N PHE A 111 -6.76 1.19 -2.31
CA PHE A 111 -5.98 2.42 -2.28
C PHE A 111 -6.26 3.33 -3.48
N ARG A 112 -6.52 2.76 -4.65
CA ARG A 112 -6.94 3.52 -5.84
C ARG A 112 -8.27 4.26 -5.65
N SER A 113 -9.16 3.76 -4.80
CA SER A 113 -10.46 4.40 -4.51
C SER A 113 -10.37 5.58 -3.54
N PHE A 114 -9.31 5.67 -2.74
CA PHE A 114 -9.10 6.74 -1.77
C PHE A 114 -8.37 7.96 -2.33
N ARG A 115 -7.88 7.88 -3.57
CA ARG A 115 -7.26 9.05 -4.20
C ARG A 115 -8.37 10.07 -4.51
N PRO A 116 -8.39 11.26 -3.88
CA PRO A 116 -9.27 12.32 -4.34
C PRO A 116 -8.92 12.53 -5.80
N ARG A 117 -9.94 12.48 -6.65
CA ARG A 117 -9.84 12.82 -8.07
C ARG A 117 -9.41 14.29 -8.11
N SER A 118 -8.10 14.54 -8.04
CA SER A 118 -7.51 15.87 -8.21
C SER A 118 -7.82 16.26 -9.65
N GLY A 119 -8.98 16.90 -9.79
CA GLY A 119 -9.49 17.40 -11.02
C GLY A 119 -8.80 18.71 -11.36
N ARG A 120 -8.36 18.75 -12.63
CA ARG A 120 -8.07 19.92 -13.46
C ARG A 120 -6.85 20.77 -13.12
#